data_AF-A0A383CQJ8-F1
#
_entry.id   AF-A0A383CQJ8-F1
#
_cell.length_a   1.000
_cell.length_b   1.000
_cell.length_c   1.000
_cell.angle_alpha   90.00
_cell.angle_beta   90.00
_cell.angle_gamma   90.00
#
_symmetry.space_group_name_H-M   'P 1'
#
loop_
_entity.id
_entity.type
_entity.pdbx_description
1 polymer ?
#
loop_
_entity_poly.entity_id
_entity_poly.type
_entity_poly.pdbx_seq_one_letter_code
_entity_poly.pdbx_strand_id
1 'polypeptide(L)'
;MDNHLYLFIIWEQSRNKSEEIINDISSKFIIREIFEISWNKKNFLNNLIRFYGHSLPDPKKKTLLCGTGPFLLIIVQDRNPNFRTGIVFNGKITINDNIAKNKMKYREWVGEEFSIHGSISAKETDHNLTLLLRKPLSEIQNNLPEMWDGAVKQFKSDLIGCNGWKSIEEFLITLNGTINYVILRNFENFPRNLISDSHNDIDILTDGDIILPYICMTDGSI
;
A
#
# COMPACT_ATOMS: atom_id res chain seq x y z
N MET A 1 13.57 9.94 14.98
CA MET A 1 12.31 9.61 15.64
C MET A 1 11.52 8.74 14.68
N ASP A 2 11.04 7.58 15.12
CA ASP A 2 10.20 6.74 14.28
C ASP A 2 8.86 7.46 14.06
N ASN A 3 8.56 7.81 12.82
CA ASN A 3 7.40 8.66 12.50
C ASN A 3 6.05 7.91 12.53
N HIS A 4 6.01 6.65 12.98
CA HIS A 4 4.81 5.81 13.17
C HIS A 4 3.68 6.14 12.19
N LEU A 5 4.01 6.09 10.89
CA LEU A 5 3.12 6.42 9.80
C LEU A 5 2.27 5.21 9.46
N TYR A 6 1.01 5.49 9.17
CA TYR A 6 0.00 4.53 8.71
C TYR A 6 -0.91 5.21 7.69
N LEU A 7 -1.82 4.45 7.12
CA LEU A 7 -2.83 4.99 6.23
C LEU A 7 -4.21 4.40 6.47
N PHE A 8 -5.22 5.17 6.08
CA PHE A 8 -6.58 4.71 5.84
C PHE A 8 -6.94 4.92 4.37
N ILE A 9 -7.77 4.02 3.82
CA ILE A 9 -8.41 4.20 2.51
C ILE A 9 -9.92 4.20 2.70
N ILE A 10 -10.56 5.23 2.16
CA ILE A 10 -12.02 5.33 2.03
C ILE A 10 -12.36 5.07 0.56
N TRP A 11 -12.85 3.86 0.26
CA TRP A 11 -13.22 3.46 -1.10
C TRP A 11 -14.41 4.28 -1.61
N GLU A 12 -14.59 4.34 -2.95
CA GLU A 12 -15.60 5.17 -3.62
C GLU A 12 -16.99 5.03 -2.99
N GLN A 13 -17.47 3.79 -2.80
CA GLN A 13 -18.82 3.55 -2.27
C GLN A 13 -19.00 3.98 -0.80
N SER A 14 -17.90 4.20 -0.08
CA SER A 14 -17.90 4.61 1.32
C SER A 14 -17.68 6.11 1.50
N ARG A 15 -17.61 6.87 0.40
CA ARG A 15 -17.28 8.30 0.42
C ARG A 15 -18.33 9.17 1.08
N ASN A 16 -19.58 8.70 1.20
CA ASN A 16 -20.65 9.39 1.94
C ASN A 16 -20.32 9.61 3.43
N LYS A 17 -19.36 8.86 3.98
CA LYS A 17 -18.87 9.01 5.37
C LYS A 17 -17.51 9.70 5.49
N SER A 18 -16.96 10.25 4.39
CA SER A 18 -15.59 10.80 4.38
C SER A 18 -15.37 11.89 5.43
N GLU A 19 -16.27 12.87 5.51
CA GLU A 19 -16.13 14.00 6.43
C GLU A 19 -16.16 13.54 7.90
N GLU A 20 -17.12 12.70 8.27
CA GLU A 20 -17.24 12.12 9.60
C GLU A 20 -15.99 11.33 10.00
N ILE A 21 -15.48 10.48 9.09
CA ILE A 21 -14.28 9.67 9.32
C ILE A 21 -13.03 10.56 9.43
N ILE A 22 -12.84 11.53 8.53
CA ILE A 22 -11.68 12.45 8.55
C ILE A 22 -11.66 13.27 9.85
N ASN A 23 -12.81 13.76 10.29
CA ASN A 23 -12.93 14.51 11.55
C ASN A 23 -12.58 13.65 12.78
N ASP A 24 -13.00 12.37 12.79
CA ASP A 24 -12.61 11.46 13.88
C ASP A 24 -11.12 11.08 13.81
N ILE A 25 -10.56 10.88 12.62
CA ILE A 25 -9.13 10.65 12.41
C ILE A 25 -8.31 11.83 12.93
N SER A 26 -8.66 13.06 12.57
CA SER A 26 -7.91 14.27 12.96
C SER A 26 -7.93 14.53 14.46
N SER A 27 -8.95 14.03 15.18
CA SER A 27 -9.02 14.10 16.64
C SER A 27 -8.07 13.14 17.37
N LYS A 28 -7.55 12.11 16.69
CA LYS A 28 -6.77 11.00 17.29
C LYS A 28 -5.36 10.86 16.73
N PHE A 29 -5.19 11.22 15.46
CA PHE A 29 -3.96 11.08 14.71
C PHE A 29 -3.62 12.42 14.06
N ILE A 30 -2.35 12.58 13.71
CA ILE A 30 -1.96 13.71 12.87
C ILE A 30 -2.10 13.28 11.44
N ILE A 31 -3.06 13.88 10.74
CA ILE A 31 -3.14 13.72 9.29
C ILE A 31 -1.94 14.45 8.70
N ARG A 32 -1.12 13.69 7.96
CA ARG A 32 0.05 14.22 7.26
C ARG A 32 -0.33 14.70 5.87
N GLU A 33 -1.19 13.95 5.18
CA GLU A 33 -1.61 14.29 3.82
C GLU A 33 -2.86 13.51 3.44
N ILE A 34 -3.69 14.08 2.56
CA ILE A 34 -4.81 13.36 1.94
C ILE A 34 -4.67 13.42 0.43
N PHE A 35 -4.77 12.25 -0.20
CA PHE A 35 -4.84 12.11 -1.65
C PHE A 35 -6.21 11.61 -2.07
N GLU A 36 -6.73 12.14 -3.18
CA GLU A 36 -7.78 11.48 -3.95
C GLU A 36 -7.12 10.72 -5.11
N ILE A 37 -7.14 9.39 -5.01
CA ILE A 37 -6.51 8.50 -5.97
C ILE A 37 -7.55 8.05 -6.99
N SER A 38 -7.17 8.07 -8.26
CA SER A 38 -7.98 7.52 -9.35
C SER A 38 -7.15 6.54 -10.17
N TRP A 39 -7.64 5.30 -10.25
CA TRP A 39 -7.12 4.27 -11.14
C TRP A 39 -7.86 4.27 -12.48
N ASN A 40 -7.28 3.64 -13.50
CA ASN A 40 -8.01 3.34 -14.71
C ASN A 40 -9.07 2.27 -14.40
N LYS A 41 -10.34 2.54 -14.72
CA LYS A 41 -11.45 1.60 -14.49
C LYS A 41 -11.20 0.21 -15.08
N LYS A 42 -10.53 0.14 -16.23
CA LYS A 42 -10.19 -1.14 -16.89
C LYS A 42 -9.16 -1.96 -16.09
N ASN A 43 -8.30 -1.29 -15.32
CA ASN A 43 -7.24 -1.92 -14.54
C ASN A 43 -7.65 -2.15 -13.08
N PHE A 44 -8.84 -1.72 -12.66
CA PHE A 44 -9.23 -1.68 -11.25
C PHE A 44 -9.18 -3.06 -10.56
N LEU A 45 -9.75 -4.08 -11.20
CA LEU A 45 -9.73 -5.45 -10.67
C LEU A 45 -8.30 -5.96 -10.51
N ASN A 46 -7.45 -5.76 -11.52
CA ASN A 46 -6.05 -6.17 -11.47
C ASN A 46 -5.29 -5.38 -10.40
N ASN A 47 -5.52 -4.09 -10.26
CA ASN A 47 -4.94 -3.29 -9.18
C ASN A 47 -5.37 -3.81 -7.81
N LEU A 48 -6.63 -4.19 -7.60
CA LEU A 48 -7.06 -4.80 -6.34
C LEU A 48 -6.33 -6.11 -6.05
N ILE A 49 -6.20 -6.99 -7.05
CA ILE A 49 -5.47 -8.26 -6.92
C ILE A 49 -4.01 -7.99 -6.55
N ARG A 50 -3.34 -7.04 -7.22
CA ARG A 50 -1.96 -6.64 -6.91
C ARG A 50 -1.81 -6.03 -5.52
N PHE A 51 -2.75 -5.19 -5.12
CA PHE A 51 -2.70 -4.43 -3.87
C PHE A 51 -2.92 -5.30 -2.63
N TYR A 52 -3.85 -6.26 -2.70
CA TYR A 52 -4.19 -7.13 -1.58
C TYR A 52 -3.48 -8.50 -1.64
N GLY A 53 -3.06 -8.93 -2.82
CA GLY A 53 -2.47 -10.24 -3.06
C GLY A 53 -3.32 -11.38 -2.53
N HIS A 54 -2.66 -12.36 -1.90
CA HIS A 54 -3.29 -13.53 -1.30
C HIS A 54 -4.35 -13.21 -0.23
N SER A 55 -4.32 -12.00 0.37
CA SER A 55 -5.32 -11.62 1.38
C SER A 55 -6.69 -11.26 0.78
N LEU A 56 -6.84 -11.28 -0.55
CA LEU A 56 -8.07 -10.98 -1.26
C LEU A 56 -8.85 -12.26 -1.61
N PRO A 57 -9.87 -12.65 -0.82
CA PRO A 57 -10.60 -13.91 -1.05
C PRO A 57 -11.47 -13.87 -2.31
N ASP A 58 -12.13 -12.74 -2.58
CA ASP A 58 -13.00 -12.56 -3.75
C ASP A 58 -12.77 -11.17 -4.37
N PRO A 59 -11.91 -11.07 -5.40
CA PRO A 59 -11.61 -9.81 -6.08
C PRO A 59 -12.83 -9.15 -6.72
N LYS A 60 -13.79 -9.93 -7.24
CA LYS A 60 -14.98 -9.39 -7.92
C LYS A 60 -15.95 -8.79 -6.92
N LYS A 61 -16.24 -9.50 -5.82
CA LYS A 61 -17.04 -8.96 -4.72
C LYS A 61 -16.41 -7.71 -4.12
N LYS A 62 -15.08 -7.73 -3.90
CA LYS A 62 -14.35 -6.56 -3.41
C LYS A 62 -14.47 -5.36 -4.36
N THR A 63 -14.38 -5.59 -5.67
CA THR A 63 -14.54 -4.53 -6.69
C THR A 63 -15.91 -3.88 -6.61
N LEU A 64 -16.99 -4.68 -6.49
CA LEU A 64 -18.36 -4.16 -6.36
C LEU A 64 -18.54 -3.31 -5.10
N LEU A 65 -18.02 -3.79 -3.96
CA LEU A 65 -18.13 -3.08 -2.68
C LEU A 65 -17.27 -1.82 -2.61
N CYS A 66 -16.11 -1.79 -3.26
CA CYS A 66 -15.25 -0.61 -3.25
C CYS A 66 -15.75 0.45 -4.24
N GLY A 67 -16.39 0.04 -5.33
CA GLY A 67 -16.57 0.89 -6.51
C GLY A 67 -15.29 0.95 -7.35
N THR A 68 -15.33 1.67 -8.47
CA THR A 68 -14.20 1.82 -9.42
C THR A 68 -13.81 3.27 -9.69
N GLY A 69 -14.44 4.21 -9.02
CA GLY A 69 -14.16 5.63 -9.06
C GLY A 69 -13.09 6.07 -8.04
N PRO A 70 -12.92 7.39 -7.88
CA PRO A 70 -11.90 7.95 -7.01
C PRO A 70 -12.12 7.60 -5.53
N PHE A 71 -11.04 7.28 -4.83
CA PHE A 71 -11.03 6.94 -3.41
C PHE A 71 -10.03 7.81 -2.65
N LEU A 72 -10.21 7.94 -1.34
CA LEU A 72 -9.30 8.73 -0.50
C LEU A 72 -8.23 7.85 0.11
N LEU A 73 -6.98 8.28 0.00
CA LEU A 73 -5.85 7.80 0.80
C LEU A 73 -5.52 8.88 1.84
N ILE A 74 -5.57 8.52 3.11
CA ILE A 74 -5.30 9.42 4.24
C ILE A 74 -4.04 8.89 4.94
N ILE A 75 -2.94 9.64 4.87
CA ILE A 75 -1.69 9.29 5.57
C ILE A 75 -1.74 9.94 6.95
N VAL A 76 -1.51 9.13 7.98
CA VAL A 76 -1.61 9.56 9.37
C VAL A 76 -0.35 9.18 10.14
N GLN A 77 -0.04 9.97 11.17
CA GLN A 77 0.96 9.67 12.18
C GLN A 77 0.27 9.42 13.51
N ASP A 78 0.60 8.29 14.14
CA ASP A 78 0.22 8.01 15.52
C ASP A 78 1.35 8.43 16.46
N ARG A 79 1.11 9.44 17.30
CA ARG A 79 2.10 9.93 18.26
C ARG A 79 2.24 9.03 19.49
N ASN A 80 1.24 8.20 19.77
CA ASN A 80 1.21 7.33 20.96
C ASN A 80 0.74 5.92 20.55
N PRO A 81 1.51 5.22 19.69
CA PRO A 81 1.09 3.93 19.18
C PRO A 81 0.98 2.89 20.29
N ASN A 82 -0.10 2.11 20.24
CA ASN A 82 -0.28 0.95 21.10
C ASN A 82 0.00 -0.32 20.31
N PHE A 83 1.12 -0.97 20.58
CA PHE A 83 1.56 -2.15 19.84
C PHE A 83 1.12 -3.46 20.48
N ARG A 84 0.68 -4.38 19.64
CA ARG A 84 0.48 -5.79 20.01
C ARG A 84 1.09 -6.72 18.99
N THR A 85 1.45 -7.92 19.41
CA THR A 85 1.88 -8.98 18.51
C THR A 85 0.67 -9.68 17.90
N GLY A 86 0.62 -9.75 16.58
CA GLY A 86 -0.26 -10.65 15.82
C GLY A 86 0.51 -11.87 15.31
N ILE A 87 -0.24 -12.89 14.88
CA ILE A 87 0.29 -14.08 14.22
C ILE A 87 -0.20 -14.05 12.77
N VAL A 88 0.72 -14.22 11.83
CA VAL A 88 0.46 -14.40 10.40
C VAL A 88 1.12 -15.70 9.95
N PHE A 89 0.82 -16.15 8.72
CA PHE A 89 1.35 -17.39 8.17
C PHE A 89 2.89 -17.49 8.27
N ASN A 90 3.61 -16.39 8.01
CA ASN A 90 5.07 -16.32 8.07
C ASN A 90 5.62 -15.79 9.42
N GLY A 91 4.89 -15.95 10.52
CA GLY A 91 5.38 -15.68 11.87
C GLY A 91 4.66 -14.56 12.61
N LYS A 92 5.41 -13.77 13.39
CA LYS A 92 4.85 -12.71 14.24
C LYS A 92 4.90 -11.37 13.52
N ILE A 93 3.85 -10.57 13.67
CA ILE A 93 3.79 -9.20 13.16
C ILE A 93 3.48 -8.22 14.28
N THR A 94 4.12 -7.06 14.26
CA THR A 94 3.79 -5.95 15.18
C THR A 94 2.66 -5.12 14.58
N ILE A 95 1.55 -5.03 15.31
CA ILE A 95 0.32 -4.35 14.91
C ILE A 95 0.13 -3.11 15.78
N ASN A 96 -0.16 -1.97 15.17
CA ASN A 96 -0.69 -0.81 15.88
C ASN A 96 -2.20 -0.99 16.11
N ASP A 97 -2.57 -1.23 17.36
CA ASP A 97 -3.92 -1.50 17.80
C ASP A 97 -4.84 -0.28 17.69
N ASN A 98 -4.29 0.94 17.81
CA ASN A 98 -5.06 2.17 17.59
C ASN A 98 -5.59 2.23 16.15
N ILE A 99 -4.74 1.92 15.17
CA ILE A 99 -5.12 1.90 13.75
C ILE A 99 -6.11 0.77 13.48
N ALA A 100 -5.86 -0.43 14.01
CA ALA A 100 -6.74 -1.58 13.83
C ALA A 100 -8.15 -1.33 14.39
N LYS A 101 -8.27 -0.76 15.59
CA LYS A 101 -9.55 -0.42 16.22
C LYS A 101 -10.31 0.64 15.43
N ASN A 102 -9.64 1.71 15.01
CA ASN A 102 -10.30 2.77 14.24
C ASN A 102 -10.70 2.30 12.84
N LYS A 103 -9.91 1.44 12.19
CA LYS A 103 -10.30 0.76 10.94
C LYS A 103 -11.62 0.00 11.09
N MET A 104 -11.77 -0.78 12.16
CA MET A 104 -13.02 -1.52 12.42
C MET A 104 -14.19 -0.59 12.74
N LYS A 105 -13.95 0.42 13.59
CA LYS A 105 -14.94 1.47 13.89
C LYS A 105 -15.48 2.14 12.62
N TYR A 106 -14.61 2.51 11.69
CA TYR A 106 -15.04 3.16 10.46
C TYR A 106 -15.80 2.23 9.51
N ARG A 107 -15.48 0.92 9.51
CA ARG A 107 -16.28 -0.08 8.78
C ARG A 107 -17.69 -0.20 9.34
N GLU A 108 -17.83 -0.18 10.67
CA GLU A 108 -19.13 -0.18 11.35
C GLU A 108 -19.94 1.08 11.01
N TRP A 109 -19.30 2.25 10.96
CA TRP A 109 -19.95 3.51 10.58
C TRP A 109 -20.49 3.53 9.15
N VAL A 110 -19.80 2.85 8.22
CA VAL A 110 -20.28 2.70 6.84
C VAL A 110 -21.36 1.61 6.75
N GLY A 111 -21.24 0.55 7.56
CA GLY A 111 -22.15 -0.61 7.56
C GLY A 111 -21.76 -1.72 6.59
N GLU A 112 -20.56 -1.66 6.00
CA GLU A 112 -20.05 -2.67 5.06
C GLU A 112 -18.65 -3.17 5.46
N GLU A 113 -18.46 -4.49 5.49
CA GLU A 113 -17.24 -5.16 5.99
C GLU A 113 -15.93 -4.73 5.29
N PHE A 114 -16.01 -4.30 4.02
CA PHE A 114 -14.87 -4.00 3.17
C PHE A 114 -14.75 -2.54 2.73
N SER A 115 -15.58 -1.67 3.31
CA SER A 115 -15.69 -0.22 3.03
C SER A 115 -14.40 0.58 3.26
N ILE A 116 -13.64 0.21 4.30
CA ILE A 116 -12.44 0.92 4.73
C ILE A 116 -11.24 -0.03 4.75
N HIS A 117 -10.12 0.43 4.21
CA HIS A 117 -8.81 -0.19 4.42
C HIS A 117 -8.01 0.62 5.44
N GLY A 118 -7.13 -0.06 6.16
CA GLY A 118 -6.18 0.59 7.06
C GLY A 118 -4.97 -0.30 7.22
N SER A 119 -3.78 0.25 7.02
CA SER A 119 -2.52 -0.47 7.18
C SER A 119 -2.18 -0.56 8.67
N ILE A 120 -2.20 -1.75 9.26
CA ILE A 120 -2.08 -1.89 10.72
C ILE A 120 -0.64 -2.15 11.19
N SER A 121 0.31 -2.29 10.27
CA SER A 121 1.73 -2.54 10.55
C SER A 121 2.61 -1.67 9.65
N ALA A 122 3.84 -1.39 10.07
CA ALA A 122 4.79 -0.61 9.27
C ALA A 122 5.08 -1.27 7.91
N LYS A 123 5.20 -2.61 7.86
CA LYS A 123 5.41 -3.37 6.62
C LYS A 123 4.24 -3.20 5.65
N GLU A 124 2.99 -3.29 6.14
CA GLU A 124 1.80 -3.07 5.32
C GLU A 124 1.70 -1.61 4.84
N THR A 125 2.06 -0.64 5.69
CA THR A 125 2.08 0.78 5.31
C THR A 125 3.03 1.04 4.17
N ASP A 126 4.28 0.57 4.28
CA ASP A 126 5.29 0.76 3.23
C ASP A 126 4.86 0.08 1.93
N HIS A 127 4.37 -1.15 2.01
CA HIS A 127 3.87 -1.90 0.87
C HIS A 127 2.75 -1.14 0.14
N ASN A 128 1.74 -0.71 0.89
CA ASN A 128 0.59 0.00 0.32
C ASN A 128 1.00 1.35 -0.29
N LEU A 129 1.82 2.15 0.40
CA LEU A 129 2.27 3.45 -0.11
C LEU A 129 3.19 3.31 -1.32
N THR A 130 4.05 2.29 -1.34
CA THR A 130 4.90 1.99 -2.49
C THR A 130 4.08 1.69 -3.73
N LEU A 131 3.06 0.84 -3.60
CA LEU A 131 2.18 0.53 -4.72
C LEU A 131 1.35 1.74 -5.18
N LEU A 132 0.77 2.49 -4.23
CA LEU A 132 -0.14 3.60 -4.50
C LEU A 132 0.58 4.86 -5.00
N LEU A 133 1.65 5.25 -4.33
CA LEU A 133 2.38 6.52 -4.55
C LEU A 133 3.71 6.31 -5.27
N ARG A 134 4.02 5.07 -5.66
CA ARG A 134 5.14 4.70 -6.54
C ARG A 134 6.52 4.97 -5.90
N LYS A 135 6.56 5.08 -4.57
CA LYS A 135 7.77 5.38 -3.77
C LYS A 135 7.71 4.67 -2.41
N PRO A 136 8.84 4.18 -1.88
CA PRO A 136 8.89 3.62 -0.54
C PRO A 136 8.65 4.68 0.53
N LEU A 137 8.21 4.22 1.71
CA LEU A 137 7.94 5.06 2.87
C LEU A 137 9.15 5.93 3.24
N SER A 138 10.36 5.40 3.09
CA SER A 138 11.62 6.11 3.36
C SER A 138 11.81 7.37 2.50
N GLU A 139 11.27 7.38 1.28
CA GLU A 139 11.28 8.56 0.40
C GLU A 139 10.07 9.46 0.63
N ILE A 140 8.89 8.87 0.89
CA ILE A 140 7.64 9.60 1.13
C ILE A 140 7.77 10.45 2.38
N GLN A 141 8.26 9.88 3.48
CA GLN A 141 8.31 10.54 4.79
C GLN A 141 9.11 11.86 4.78
N ASN A 142 10.13 11.97 3.91
CA ASN A 142 10.96 13.16 3.78
C ASN A 142 10.24 14.32 3.08
N ASN A 143 9.16 14.03 2.36
CA ASN A 143 8.39 14.99 1.58
C ASN A 143 6.98 15.27 2.15
N LEU A 144 6.57 14.56 3.21
CA LEU A 144 5.30 14.80 3.87
C LEU A 144 5.38 16.06 4.74
N PRO A 145 4.38 16.97 4.67
CA PRO A 145 4.32 18.11 5.59
C PRO A 145 4.12 17.60 7.01
N GLU A 146 4.47 18.39 8.03
CA GLU A 146 4.28 18.00 9.44
C GLU A 146 2.81 17.79 9.80
N MET A 147 1.91 18.55 9.17
CA MET A 147 0.47 18.49 9.34
C MET A 147 -0.21 18.82 8.00
N TRP A 148 -1.34 18.17 7.75
CA TRP A 148 -2.17 18.42 6.59
C TRP A 148 -2.75 19.84 6.61
N ASP A 149 -2.75 20.48 5.44
CA ASP A 149 -3.16 21.88 5.23
C ASP A 149 -4.65 22.04 4.89
N GLY A 150 -5.40 20.92 4.83
CA GLY A 150 -6.80 20.89 4.44
C GLY A 150 -7.04 20.64 2.94
N ALA A 151 -6.00 20.59 2.10
CA ALA A 151 -6.14 20.36 0.66
C ALA A 151 -6.06 18.87 0.31
N VAL A 152 -7.00 18.38 -0.52
CA VAL A 152 -6.94 17.00 -1.05
C VAL A 152 -6.16 16.98 -2.35
N LYS A 153 -5.01 16.29 -2.37
CA LYS A 153 -4.14 16.18 -3.56
C LYS A 153 -4.66 15.15 -4.54
N GLN A 154 -4.81 15.55 -5.80
CA GLN A 154 -5.25 14.65 -6.86
C GLN A 154 -4.08 13.77 -7.33
N PHE A 155 -4.29 12.45 -7.36
CA PHE A 155 -3.28 11.51 -7.85
C PHE A 155 -3.91 10.50 -8.83
N LYS A 156 -3.72 10.76 -10.13
CA LYS A 156 -4.27 9.94 -11.21
C LYS A 156 -3.20 9.02 -11.76
N SER A 157 -3.10 7.82 -11.20
CA SER A 157 -2.18 6.77 -11.67
C SER A 157 -2.66 5.42 -11.16
N ASP A 158 -2.59 4.40 -12.02
CA ASP A 158 -2.61 3.00 -11.57
C ASP A 158 -1.39 2.69 -10.69
N LEU A 159 -1.42 1.51 -10.05
CA LEU A 159 -0.31 1.04 -9.23
C LEU A 159 1.00 0.97 -10.04
N ILE A 160 2.13 1.21 -9.37
CA ILE A 160 3.46 1.00 -9.96
C ILE A 160 3.57 -0.41 -10.57
N GLY A 161 4.14 -0.52 -11.78
CA GLY A 161 4.24 -1.81 -12.49
C GLY A 161 2.94 -2.36 -13.12
N CYS A 162 1.80 -1.64 -13.06
CA CYS A 162 0.51 -2.18 -13.56
C CYS A 162 0.53 -2.58 -15.04
N ASN A 163 1.32 -1.89 -15.86
CA ASN A 163 1.46 -2.16 -17.30
C ASN A 163 2.88 -2.64 -17.63
N GLY A 164 3.47 -3.43 -16.73
CA GLY A 164 4.89 -3.80 -16.77
C GLY A 164 5.79 -2.74 -16.12
N TRP A 165 7.06 -3.09 -15.98
CA TRP A 165 8.09 -2.24 -15.38
C TRP A 165 8.75 -1.38 -16.46
N LYS A 166 8.83 -0.07 -16.22
CA LYS A 166 9.49 0.88 -17.12
C LYS A 166 11.00 0.67 -17.18
N SER A 167 11.58 0.21 -16.07
CA SER A 167 12.99 -0.09 -15.93
C SER A 167 13.21 -1.01 -14.72
N ILE A 168 14.43 -1.53 -14.57
CA ILE A 168 14.77 -2.30 -13.39
C ILE A 168 14.73 -1.46 -12.11
N GLU A 169 15.08 -0.18 -12.19
CA GLU A 169 15.01 0.74 -11.05
C GLU A 169 13.58 0.86 -10.54
N GLU A 170 12.57 0.95 -11.42
CA GLU A 170 11.16 0.97 -11.01
C GLU A 170 10.76 -0.32 -10.28
N PHE A 171 11.23 -1.47 -10.79
CA PHE A 171 11.01 -2.76 -10.14
C PHE A 171 11.63 -2.81 -8.74
N LEU A 172 12.88 -2.39 -8.60
CA LEU A 172 13.59 -2.43 -7.32
C LEU A 172 13.07 -1.44 -6.30
N ILE A 173 12.69 -0.23 -6.73
CA ILE A 173 12.00 0.74 -5.88
C ILE A 173 10.72 0.10 -5.32
N THR A 174 10.03 -0.70 -6.14
CA THR A 174 8.85 -1.44 -5.68
C THR A 174 9.23 -2.52 -4.67
N LEU A 175 10.27 -3.31 -4.92
CA LEU A 175 10.71 -4.34 -3.99
C LEU A 175 11.12 -3.75 -2.63
N ASN A 176 11.88 -2.64 -2.64
CA ASN A 176 12.38 -1.96 -1.43
C ASN A 176 11.28 -1.61 -0.43
N GLY A 177 10.08 -1.29 -0.88
CA GLY A 177 8.96 -0.96 0.00
C GLY A 177 7.97 -2.11 0.23
N THR A 178 8.13 -3.25 -0.43
CA THR A 178 7.12 -4.33 -0.41
C THR A 178 7.60 -5.64 0.19
N ILE A 179 8.87 -6.01 0.00
CA ILE A 179 9.45 -7.29 0.44
C ILE A 179 10.90 -7.12 0.87
N ASN A 180 11.40 -8.03 1.71
CA ASN A 180 12.84 -8.12 1.96
C ASN A 180 13.49 -8.96 0.88
N TYR A 181 14.62 -8.50 0.34
CA TYR A 181 15.32 -9.23 -0.70
C TYR A 181 16.82 -8.95 -0.73
N VAL A 182 17.56 -9.90 -1.29
CA VAL A 182 18.98 -9.76 -1.62
C VAL A 182 19.20 -10.29 -3.03
N ILE A 183 20.00 -9.57 -3.81
CA ILE A 183 20.39 -9.99 -5.16
C ILE A 183 21.59 -10.93 -5.03
N LEU A 184 21.47 -12.14 -5.55
CA LEU A 184 22.48 -13.20 -5.41
C LEU A 184 23.46 -13.27 -6.58
N ARG A 185 23.04 -12.81 -7.76
CA ARG A 185 23.81 -12.93 -9.00
C ARG A 185 23.68 -11.64 -9.81
N ASN A 186 24.75 -11.29 -10.52
CA ASN A 186 24.78 -10.16 -11.45
C ASN A 186 24.55 -8.80 -10.73
N PHE A 187 25.10 -8.67 -9.53
CA PHE A 187 24.98 -7.48 -8.67
C PHE A 187 26.13 -6.48 -8.91
N GLU A 188 27.19 -6.87 -9.59
CA GLU A 188 28.47 -6.16 -9.69
C GLU A 188 28.34 -4.79 -10.37
N ASN A 189 27.47 -4.68 -11.37
CA ASN A 189 27.19 -3.44 -12.10
C ASN A 189 25.80 -2.88 -11.82
N PHE A 190 25.15 -3.36 -10.77
CA PHE A 190 23.78 -3.05 -10.44
C PHE A 190 23.61 -1.67 -9.78
N PRO A 191 22.50 -0.94 -10.01
CA PRO A 191 21.41 -1.22 -10.94
C PRO A 191 21.70 -0.77 -12.38
N ARG A 192 22.87 -0.18 -12.65
CA ARG A 192 23.15 0.54 -13.92
C ARG A 192 23.28 -0.37 -15.13
N ASN A 193 23.73 -1.62 -14.95
CA ASN A 193 23.82 -2.58 -16.03
C ASN A 193 23.48 -3.99 -15.55
N LEU A 194 22.34 -4.49 -16.02
CA LEU A 194 21.84 -5.85 -15.79
C LEU A 194 22.34 -6.86 -16.82
N ILE A 195 22.89 -6.38 -17.93
CA ILE A 195 23.30 -7.24 -19.04
C ILE A 195 24.80 -7.43 -18.89
N SER A 196 25.19 -8.61 -18.43
CA SER A 196 26.58 -9.06 -18.51
C SER A 196 26.74 -9.97 -19.74
N ASP A 197 27.93 -10.07 -20.29
CA ASP A 197 28.21 -10.94 -21.45
C ASP A 197 27.87 -12.43 -21.18
N SER A 198 27.75 -12.81 -19.91
CA SER A 198 27.45 -14.16 -19.43
C SER A 198 26.00 -14.40 -18.98
N HIS A 199 25.30 -13.36 -18.51
CA HIS A 199 23.98 -13.48 -17.87
C HIS A 199 23.12 -12.25 -18.14
N ASN A 200 21.86 -12.50 -18.52
CA ASN A 200 20.84 -11.48 -18.82
C ASN A 200 19.70 -11.47 -17.77
N ASP A 201 19.92 -12.10 -16.63
CA ASP A 201 18.98 -12.30 -15.55
C ASP A 201 19.59 -11.96 -14.18
N ILE A 202 18.75 -11.90 -13.15
CA ILE A 202 19.13 -11.75 -11.75
C ILE A 202 18.45 -12.85 -10.93
N ASP A 203 19.15 -13.33 -9.90
CA ASP A 203 18.55 -14.19 -8.89
C ASP A 203 18.32 -13.39 -7.62
N ILE A 204 17.14 -13.56 -7.02
CA ILE A 204 16.75 -12.86 -5.80
C ILE A 204 16.40 -13.89 -4.72
N LEU A 205 17.03 -13.76 -3.55
CA LEU A 205 16.56 -14.39 -2.32
C LEU A 205 15.59 -13.45 -1.62
N THR A 206 14.38 -13.90 -1.29
CA THR A 206 13.34 -13.03 -0.71
C THR A 206 12.46 -13.74 0.31
N ASP A 207 11.89 -12.96 1.24
CA ASP A 207 10.81 -13.38 2.15
C ASP A 207 9.40 -13.20 1.54
N GLY A 208 9.33 -12.79 0.27
CA GLY A 208 8.13 -12.37 -0.44
C GLY A 208 7.52 -13.44 -1.34
N ASP A 209 7.75 -14.73 -1.10
CA ASP A 209 7.23 -15.85 -1.89
C ASP A 209 5.72 -15.75 -2.18
N ILE A 210 4.93 -15.28 -1.21
CA ILE A 210 3.48 -15.08 -1.34
C ILE A 210 3.13 -13.78 -2.07
N ILE A 211 3.90 -12.69 -1.88
CA ILE A 211 3.53 -11.34 -2.35
C ILE A 211 4.07 -11.06 -3.75
N LEU A 212 5.29 -11.52 -4.04
CA LEU A 212 6.01 -11.24 -5.28
C LEU A 212 5.25 -11.68 -6.54
N PRO A 213 4.54 -12.83 -6.56
CA PRO A 213 3.73 -13.22 -7.72
C PRO A 213 2.61 -12.21 -8.05
N TYR A 214 2.03 -11.57 -7.03
CA TYR A 214 1.01 -10.53 -7.22
C TYR A 214 1.64 -9.20 -7.64
N ILE A 215 2.80 -8.83 -7.06
CA ILE A 215 3.52 -7.62 -7.49
C ILE A 215 3.89 -7.70 -8.98
N CYS A 216 4.41 -8.85 -9.39
CA CYS A 216 4.86 -9.11 -10.77
C CYS A 216 3.72 -9.54 -11.70
N MET A 217 2.54 -9.89 -11.16
CA MET A 217 1.43 -10.50 -11.90
C MET A 217 1.85 -11.77 -12.66
N THR A 218 2.72 -12.59 -12.09
CA THR A 218 3.15 -13.87 -12.69
C THR A 218 2.11 -14.96 -12.50
N ASP A 219 1.39 -14.93 -11.37
CA ASP A 219 0.26 -15.81 -11.06
C ASP A 219 -1.03 -14.99 -11.10
N GLY A 220 -1.45 -14.55 -12.29
CA GLY A 220 -2.47 -13.49 -12.33
C GLY A 220 -3.20 -13.23 -13.64
N SER A 221 -3.07 -14.06 -14.67
CA SER A 221 -4.13 -14.12 -15.69
C SER A 221 -5.28 -14.97 -15.14
N ILE A 222 -6.31 -14.31 -14.60
CA ILE A 222 -7.67 -14.86 -14.65
C ILE A 222 -8.22 -14.58 -16.05
#